data_AF-A0A1T4PC33-F1
#
_entry.id   AF-A0A1T4PC33-F1
#
_cell.length_a   1.000
_cell.length_b   1.000
_cell.length_c   1.000
_cell.angle_alpha   90.00
_cell.angle_beta   90.00
_cell.angle_gamma   90.00
#
_symmetry.space_group_name_H-M   'P 1'
#
loop_
_entity.id
_entity.type
_entity.pdbx_description
1 polymer ?
#
loop_
_entity_poly.entity_id
_entity_poly.type
_entity_poly.pdbx_seq_one_letter_code
_entity_poly.pdbx_strand_id
1 'polypeptide(L)'
;MAMSGQIETDQLREMPAMQFTETVISRVYPVLFGQVSGIGEYMQQLFPGNDERIYQSLLNKIYSELDDQYRKEKLVLFPFILQLQAENKLAESCKPFKSVKTHYTSMLVLLTEIRENLRAGDVIPVTGSIQELVNLLQVFEKNLVAVHVTKDKYLFAPFRSCKGCKSL
;
A
#
# COMPACT_ATOMS: atom_id res chain seq x y z
N MET A 1 3.78 -1.57 -20.39
CA MET A 1 3.26 -0.19 -20.28
C MET A 1 1.95 -0.19 -19.51
N ALA A 2 2.01 -0.03 -18.19
CA ALA A 2 0.87 0.32 -17.33
C ALA A 2 1.46 1.00 -16.09
N MET A 3 1.78 2.29 -16.21
CA MET A 3 2.68 2.97 -15.27
C MET A 3 2.12 4.32 -14.83
N SER A 4 0.83 4.40 -14.50
CA SER A 4 0.23 5.59 -13.86
C SER A 4 -1.26 5.44 -13.48
N GLY A 5 -1.74 4.21 -13.24
CA GLY A 5 -3.15 4.01 -12.86
C GLY A 5 -3.44 4.61 -11.47
N GLN A 6 -4.15 5.73 -11.41
CA GLN A 6 -4.71 6.21 -10.15
C GLN A 6 -5.78 5.22 -9.70
N ILE A 7 -5.74 4.79 -8.44
CA ILE A 7 -6.72 3.84 -7.92
C ILE A 7 -7.97 4.62 -7.52
N GLU A 8 -9.06 4.42 -8.24
CA GLU A 8 -10.36 4.97 -7.89
C GLU A 8 -11.01 4.13 -6.80
N THR A 9 -10.96 4.63 -5.56
CA THR A 9 -11.53 3.95 -4.39
C THR A 9 -12.97 4.33 -4.10
N ASP A 10 -13.56 5.27 -4.84
CA ASP A 10 -14.93 5.75 -4.63
C ASP A 10 -15.95 4.62 -4.79
N GLN A 11 -15.77 3.78 -5.81
CA GLN A 11 -16.61 2.60 -6.05
C GLN A 11 -16.62 1.60 -4.89
N LEU A 12 -15.55 1.55 -4.07
CA LEU A 12 -15.44 0.59 -2.98
C LEU A 12 -16.37 0.93 -1.80
N ARG A 13 -16.77 2.20 -1.66
CA ARG A 13 -17.46 2.72 -0.46
C ARG A 13 -18.84 2.11 -0.22
N GLU A 14 -19.50 1.70 -1.30
CA GLU A 14 -20.88 1.20 -1.28
C GLU A 14 -20.95 -0.32 -1.47
N MET A 15 -19.81 -0.99 -1.62
CA MET A 15 -19.76 -2.43 -1.85
C MET A 15 -20.03 -3.22 -0.55
N PRO A 16 -20.78 -4.34 -0.63
CA PRO A 16 -20.81 -5.33 0.44
C PRO A 16 -19.40 -5.87 0.72
N ALA A 17 -19.10 -6.26 1.97
CA ALA A 17 -17.73 -6.64 2.36
C ALA A 17 -17.13 -7.76 1.49
N MET A 18 -17.94 -8.74 1.06
CA MET A 18 -17.47 -9.80 0.17
C MET A 18 -16.93 -9.23 -1.14
N GLN A 19 -17.75 -8.46 -1.85
CA GLN A 19 -17.35 -7.80 -3.10
C GLN A 19 -16.20 -6.80 -2.89
N PHE A 20 -16.19 -6.09 -1.77
CA PHE A 20 -15.10 -5.18 -1.40
C PHE A 20 -13.77 -5.94 -1.33
N THR A 21 -13.72 -7.03 -0.56
CA THR A 21 -12.50 -7.82 -0.36
C THR A 21 -12.00 -8.45 -1.66
N GLU A 22 -12.90 -8.99 -2.48
CA GLU A 22 -12.59 -9.52 -3.80
C GLU A 22 -12.04 -8.46 -4.75
N THR A 23 -12.64 -7.27 -4.77
CA THR A 23 -12.18 -6.14 -5.59
C THR A 23 -10.80 -5.67 -5.15
N VAL A 24 -10.55 -5.58 -3.85
CA VAL A 24 -9.21 -5.24 -3.33
C VAL A 24 -8.17 -6.27 -3.76
N ILE A 25 -8.46 -7.56 -3.60
CA ILE A 25 -7.54 -8.64 -3.97
C ILE A 25 -7.27 -8.66 -5.48
N SER A 26 -8.31 -8.57 -6.30
CA SER A 26 -8.23 -8.84 -7.74
C SER A 26 -7.93 -7.62 -8.60
N ARG A 27 -8.18 -6.40 -8.10
CA ARG A 27 -8.01 -5.17 -8.88
C ARG A 27 -7.05 -4.18 -8.22
N VAL A 28 -7.14 -3.99 -6.90
CA VAL A 28 -6.33 -2.97 -6.21
C VAL A 28 -4.88 -3.43 -6.03
N TYR A 29 -4.68 -4.62 -5.44
CA TYR A 29 -3.32 -5.13 -5.21
C TYR A 29 -2.49 -5.28 -6.48
N PRO A 30 -3.01 -5.82 -7.60
CA PRO A 30 -2.25 -5.90 -8.86
C PRO A 30 -1.76 -4.54 -9.35
N VAL A 31 -2.56 -3.46 -9.18
CA VAL A 31 -2.14 -2.11 -9.53
C VAL A 31 -1.01 -1.64 -8.62
N LEU A 32 -1.13 -1.83 -7.30
CA LEU A 32 -0.07 -1.45 -6.35
C LEU A 32 1.24 -2.18 -6.62
N PHE A 33 1.21 -3.50 -6.86
CA PHE A 33 2.40 -4.27 -7.23
C PHE A 33 2.99 -3.78 -8.55
N GLY A 34 2.15 -3.54 -9.57
CA GLY A 34 2.59 -2.99 -10.84
C GLY A 34 3.30 -1.65 -10.68
N GLN A 35 2.80 -0.77 -9.81
CA GLN A 35 3.43 0.52 -9.50
C GLN A 35 4.80 0.35 -8.87
N VAL A 36 4.96 -0.53 -7.87
CA VAL A 36 6.27 -0.79 -7.25
C VAL A 36 7.26 -1.34 -8.28
N SER A 37 6.84 -2.31 -9.10
CA SER A 37 7.70 -2.91 -10.12
C SER A 37 8.25 -1.88 -11.10
N GLY A 38 7.39 -1.03 -11.68
CA GLY A 38 7.91 -0.08 -12.66
C GLY A 38 8.52 1.20 -12.06
N ILE A 39 8.28 1.54 -10.79
CA ILE A 39 9.18 2.45 -10.05
C ILE A 39 10.59 1.84 -10.02
N GLY A 40 10.71 0.53 -9.75
CA GLY A 40 11.98 -0.20 -9.80
C GLY A 40 12.65 -0.14 -11.16
N GLU A 41 11.90 -0.44 -12.24
CA GLU A 41 12.41 -0.33 -13.61
C GLU A 41 12.90 1.09 -13.95
N TYR A 42 12.16 2.11 -13.53
CA TYR A 42 12.53 3.50 -13.76
C TYR A 42 13.77 3.92 -12.93
N MET A 43 13.90 3.44 -11.69
CA MET A 43 15.10 3.67 -10.88
C MET A 43 16.34 3.01 -11.47
N GLN A 44 16.22 1.80 -12.03
CA GLN A 44 17.33 1.12 -12.72
C GLN A 44 17.84 1.92 -13.92
N GLN A 45 16.93 2.59 -14.63
CA GLN A 45 17.30 3.44 -15.77
C GLN A 45 17.95 4.76 -15.32
N LEU A 46 17.48 5.35 -14.21
CA LEU A 46 18.00 6.59 -13.66
C LEU A 46 19.41 6.45 -13.06
N PHE A 47 19.66 5.37 -12.33
CA PHE A 47 20.85 5.20 -11.48
C PHE A 47 21.52 3.85 -11.73
N PRO A 48 22.22 3.64 -12.85
CA PRO A 48 22.92 2.39 -13.10
C PRO A 48 24.09 2.20 -12.12
N GLY A 49 24.23 1.02 -11.51
CA GLY A 49 25.44 0.65 -10.76
C GLY A 49 25.29 0.63 -9.23
N ASN A 50 26.12 1.38 -8.50
CA ASN A 50 26.17 1.27 -7.04
C ASN A 50 25.04 2.05 -6.34
N ASP A 51 24.65 3.20 -6.86
CA ASP A 51 23.54 3.99 -6.31
C ASP A 51 22.19 3.26 -6.47
N GLU A 52 22.07 2.47 -7.55
CA GLU A 52 20.97 1.53 -7.78
C GLU A 52 20.69 0.63 -6.57
N ARG A 53 21.75 0.13 -5.92
CA ARG A 53 21.65 -0.91 -4.89
C ARG A 53 20.98 -0.40 -3.63
N ILE A 54 21.23 0.86 -3.28
CA ILE A 54 20.62 1.50 -2.10
C ILE A 54 19.11 1.65 -2.35
N TYR A 55 18.73 2.22 -3.49
CA TYR A 55 17.31 2.41 -3.82
C TYR A 55 16.57 1.10 -4.08
N GLN A 56 17.20 0.12 -4.72
CA GLN A 56 16.64 -1.22 -4.88
C GLN A 56 16.41 -1.92 -3.55
N SER A 57 17.34 -1.78 -2.59
CA SER A 57 17.14 -2.35 -1.25
C SER A 57 15.89 -1.77 -0.59
N LEU A 58 15.69 -0.46 -0.67
CA LEU A 58 14.49 0.20 -0.12
C LEU A 58 13.21 -0.21 -0.86
N LEU A 59 13.24 -0.30 -2.20
CA LEU A 59 12.10 -0.77 -2.98
C LEU A 59 11.76 -2.24 -2.71
N ASN A 60 12.76 -3.11 -2.54
CA ASN A 60 12.55 -4.51 -2.19
C ASN A 60 11.90 -4.64 -0.82
N LYS A 61 12.26 -3.78 0.14
CA LYS A 61 11.56 -3.71 1.43
C LYS A 61 10.11 -3.27 1.25
N ILE A 62 9.83 -2.24 0.43
CA ILE A 62 8.44 -1.83 0.12
C ILE A 62 7.65 -2.98 -0.50
N TYR A 63 8.23 -3.69 -1.46
CA TYR A 63 7.59 -4.84 -2.09
C TYR A 63 7.28 -5.95 -1.06
N SER A 64 8.25 -6.26 -0.18
CA SER A 64 8.07 -7.26 0.87
C SER A 64 6.95 -6.87 1.85
N GLU A 65 6.92 -5.61 2.28
CA GLU A 65 5.87 -5.10 3.17
C GLU A 65 4.49 -5.13 2.48
N LEU A 66 4.43 -4.83 1.18
CA LEU A 66 3.20 -4.91 0.39
C LEU A 66 2.71 -6.37 0.25
N ASP A 67 3.61 -7.33 0.00
CA ASP A 67 3.30 -8.75 -0.08
C ASP A 67 2.85 -9.32 1.27
N ASP A 68 3.53 -8.97 2.36
CA ASP A 68 3.11 -9.36 3.71
C ASP A 68 1.74 -8.78 4.06
N GLN A 69 1.48 -7.52 3.70
CA GLN A 69 0.16 -6.92 3.88
C GLN A 69 -0.91 -7.66 3.06
N TYR A 70 -0.63 -7.93 1.78
CA TYR A 70 -1.52 -8.69 0.89
C TYR A 70 -1.88 -10.06 1.47
N ARG A 71 -0.87 -10.84 1.88
CA ARG A 71 -1.05 -12.17 2.44
C ARG A 71 -1.84 -12.14 3.74
N LYS A 72 -1.51 -11.22 4.66
CA LYS A 72 -2.25 -11.07 5.92
C LYS A 72 -3.68 -10.64 5.69
N GLU A 73 -3.93 -9.72 4.76
CA GLU A 73 -5.29 -9.31 4.42
C GLU A 73 -6.08 -10.46 3.80
N LYS A 74 -5.54 -11.09 2.76
CA LYS A 74 -6.21 -12.17 2.02
C LYS A 74 -6.48 -13.42 2.85
N LEU A 75 -5.50 -13.87 3.62
CA LEU A 75 -5.55 -15.16 4.30
C LEU A 75 -6.11 -15.10 5.72
N VAL A 76 -6.04 -13.93 6.36
CA VAL A 76 -6.40 -13.79 7.79
C VAL A 76 -7.48 -12.74 7.97
N LEU A 77 -7.23 -11.49 7.62
CA LEU A 77 -8.11 -10.38 8.00
C LEU A 77 -9.44 -10.39 7.25
N PHE A 78 -9.44 -10.60 5.93
CA PHE A 78 -10.67 -10.61 5.14
C PHE A 78 -11.58 -11.79 5.49
N PRO A 79 -11.09 -13.05 5.58
CA PRO A 79 -11.91 -14.16 6.07
C PRO A 79 -12.50 -13.88 7.45
N PHE A 80 -11.71 -13.31 8.37
CA PHE A 80 -12.16 -12.93 9.71
C PHE A 80 -13.30 -11.89 9.67
N ILE A 81 -13.19 -10.86 8.83
CA ILE A 81 -14.24 -9.85 8.66
C ILE A 81 -15.52 -10.46 8.10
N LEU A 82 -15.41 -11.32 7.07
CA LEU A 82 -16.58 -11.97 6.46
C LEU A 82 -17.28 -12.90 7.45
N GLN A 83 -16.52 -13.59 8.30
CA GLN A 83 -17.08 -14.38 9.40
C GLN A 83 -17.83 -13.50 10.40
N LEU A 84 -17.23 -12.38 10.85
CA LEU A 84 -17.89 -11.44 11.74
C LEU A 84 -19.20 -10.91 11.16
N GLN A 85 -19.23 -10.61 9.86
CA GLN A 85 -20.44 -10.19 9.17
C GLN A 85 -21.50 -11.30 9.15
N ALA A 86 -21.12 -12.53 8.81
CA ALA A 86 -22.05 -13.67 8.76
C ALA A 86 -22.65 -13.98 10.15
N GLU A 87 -21.86 -13.79 11.21
CA GLU A 87 -22.29 -14.00 12.60
C GLU A 87 -22.96 -12.75 13.21
N ASN A 88 -23.00 -11.62 12.49
CA ASN A 88 -23.45 -10.32 12.98
C ASN A 88 -22.77 -9.91 14.30
N LYS A 89 -21.44 -10.07 14.37
CA LYS A 89 -20.61 -9.79 15.54
C LYS A 89 -19.58 -8.69 15.27
N LEU A 90 -19.10 -8.09 16.34
CA LEU A 90 -17.93 -7.22 16.34
C LEU A 90 -16.70 -8.01 16.80
N ALA A 91 -15.52 -7.60 16.34
CA ALA A 91 -14.27 -8.20 16.76
C ALA A 91 -14.03 -7.97 18.26
N GLU A 92 -13.76 -9.04 19.01
CA GLU A 92 -13.41 -8.98 20.44
C GLU A 92 -12.03 -8.34 20.66
N SER A 93 -11.16 -8.38 19.65
CA SER A 93 -9.82 -7.82 19.69
C SER A 93 -9.48 -7.05 18.43
N CYS A 94 -8.80 -5.92 18.59
CA CYS A 94 -8.37 -5.08 17.47
C CYS A 94 -6.98 -5.48 16.92
N LYS A 95 -6.41 -6.59 17.41
CA LYS A 95 -5.10 -7.13 16.97
C LYS A 95 -5.02 -7.43 15.46
N PRO A 96 -6.01 -8.10 14.83
CA PRO A 96 -5.95 -8.39 13.38
C PRO A 96 -5.83 -7.11 12.54
N PHE A 97 -6.62 -6.09 12.85
CA PHE A 97 -6.57 -4.80 12.18
C PHE A 97 -5.23 -4.06 12.38
N LYS A 98 -4.71 -4.05 13.62
CA LYS A 98 -3.42 -3.41 13.92
C LYS A 98 -2.27 -4.06 13.17
N SER A 99 -2.28 -5.38 13.03
CA SER A 99 -1.20 -6.12 12.36
C SER A 99 -1.00 -5.71 10.90
N VAL A 100 -2.10 -5.41 10.19
CA VAL A 100 -2.09 -4.95 8.81
C VAL A 100 -1.66 -3.48 8.71
N LYS A 101 -2.09 -2.65 9.68
CA LYS A 101 -1.69 -1.23 9.76
C LYS A 101 -0.18 -1.06 9.90
N THR A 102 0.51 -1.97 10.59
CA THR A 102 1.97 -1.93 10.73
C THR A 102 2.69 -1.92 9.38
N HIS A 103 2.32 -2.82 8.46
CA HIS A 103 2.95 -2.92 7.13
C HIS A 103 2.74 -1.64 6.30
N TYR A 104 1.52 -1.11 6.31
CA TYR A 104 1.21 0.17 5.68
C TYR A 104 2.10 1.30 6.21
N THR A 105 2.23 1.43 7.53
CA THR A 105 3.08 2.47 8.13
C THR A 105 4.55 2.27 7.76
N SER A 106 5.05 1.03 7.76
CA SER A 106 6.42 0.71 7.33
C SER A 106 6.68 1.17 5.89
N MET A 107 5.75 0.90 4.97
CA MET A 107 5.89 1.36 3.57
C MET A 107 5.96 2.89 3.46
N LEU A 108 5.16 3.64 4.22
CA LEU A 108 5.21 5.10 4.22
C LEU A 108 6.55 5.66 4.73
N VAL A 109 7.13 5.01 5.74
CA VAL A 109 8.47 5.37 6.25
C VAL A 109 9.52 5.13 5.17
N LEU A 110 9.51 3.97 4.53
CA LEU A 110 10.44 3.64 3.44
C LEU A 110 10.31 4.58 2.23
N LEU A 111 9.09 4.97 1.86
CA LEU A 111 8.87 5.97 0.81
C LEU A 111 9.43 7.36 1.18
N THR A 112 9.35 7.72 2.45
CA THR A 112 9.92 8.96 2.96
C THR A 112 11.44 8.91 2.89
N GLU A 113 12.05 7.81 3.33
CA GLU A 113 13.50 7.58 3.25
C GLU A 113 14.02 7.66 1.81
N ILE A 114 13.32 7.05 0.85
CA ILE A 114 13.67 7.18 -0.58
C ILE A 114 13.67 8.65 -1.01
N ARG A 115 12.62 9.42 -0.67
CA ARG A 115 12.51 10.83 -1.06
C ARG A 115 13.58 11.71 -0.42
N GLU A 116 13.94 11.43 0.82
CA GLU A 116 15.00 12.14 1.53
C GLU A 116 16.36 11.88 0.86
N ASN A 117 16.65 10.62 0.52
CA ASN A 117 17.87 10.25 -0.21
C ASN A 117 17.93 10.92 -1.59
N LEU A 118 16.81 10.99 -2.32
CA LEU A 118 16.75 11.71 -3.60
C LEU A 118 16.97 13.23 -3.45
N ARG A 119 16.54 13.83 -2.34
CA ARG A 119 16.69 15.28 -2.06
C ARG A 119 18.08 15.66 -1.59
N ALA A 120 18.79 14.75 -0.91
CA ALA A 120 20.15 14.98 -0.45
C ALA A 120 21.12 15.28 -1.61
N GLY A 121 20.74 14.91 -2.85
CA GLY A 121 21.46 15.32 -4.06
C GLY A 121 22.74 14.53 -4.32
N ASP A 122 22.98 13.47 -3.55
CA ASP A 122 24.15 12.59 -3.70
C ASP A 122 24.11 11.73 -4.98
N VAL A 123 23.02 11.82 -5.75
CA VAL A 123 22.77 10.93 -6.89
C VAL A 123 22.50 11.74 -8.15
N ILE A 124 23.39 11.58 -9.13
CA ILE A 124 23.30 12.24 -10.43
C ILE A 124 22.56 11.30 -11.38
N PRO A 125 21.39 11.70 -11.92
CA PRO A 125 20.66 10.86 -12.85
C PRO A 125 21.45 10.72 -14.16
N VAL A 126 21.61 9.49 -14.64
CA VAL A 126 22.31 9.20 -15.89
C VAL A 126 21.39 9.41 -17.10
N THR A 127 20.11 9.09 -16.95
CA THR A 127 19.05 9.32 -17.95
C THR A 127 17.75 9.73 -17.27
N GLY A 128 16.80 10.32 -18.00
CA GLY A 128 15.47 10.64 -17.44
C GLY A 128 15.48 11.79 -16.42
N SER A 129 14.45 11.82 -15.58
CA SER A 129 14.21 12.90 -14.61
C SER A 129 13.97 12.37 -13.20
N ILE A 130 14.72 12.88 -12.22
CA ILE A 130 14.44 12.68 -10.78
C ILE A 130 13.03 13.17 -10.45
N GLN A 131 12.57 14.26 -11.08
CA GLN A 131 11.22 14.77 -10.84
C GLN A 131 10.15 13.76 -11.25
N GLU A 132 10.36 13.02 -12.33
CA GLU A 132 9.44 11.96 -12.74
C GLU A 132 9.44 10.79 -11.76
N LEU A 133 10.60 10.40 -11.21
CA LEU A 133 10.67 9.38 -10.16
C LEU A 133 9.91 9.84 -8.91
N VAL A 134 10.10 11.10 -8.50
CA VAL A 134 9.37 11.70 -7.38
C VAL A 134 7.87 11.68 -7.65
N ASN A 135 7.43 11.98 -8.87
CA ASN A 135 6.01 11.93 -9.25
C ASN A 135 5.47 10.49 -9.17
N LEU A 136 6.20 9.49 -9.65
CA LEU A 136 5.80 8.08 -9.56
C LEU A 136 5.66 7.63 -8.10
N LEU A 137 6.62 7.98 -7.25
CA LEU A 137 6.58 7.70 -5.80
C LEU A 137 5.38 8.38 -5.13
N GLN A 138 5.09 9.64 -5.48
CA GLN A 138 3.93 10.37 -4.96
C GLN A 138 2.59 9.75 -5.38
N VAL A 139 2.48 9.30 -6.63
CA VAL A 139 1.28 8.62 -7.14
C VAL A 139 1.07 7.30 -6.40
N PHE A 140 2.13 6.52 -6.20
CA PHE A 140 2.07 5.28 -5.43
C PHE A 140 1.67 5.54 -3.96
N GLU A 141 2.30 6.51 -3.29
CA GLU A 141 1.96 6.90 -1.92
C GLU A 141 0.49 7.33 -1.80
N LYS A 142 0.01 8.19 -2.71
CA LYS A 142 -1.38 8.65 -2.75
C LYS A 142 -2.35 7.48 -2.89
N ASN A 143 -2.06 6.55 -3.80
CA ASN A 143 -2.86 5.34 -3.98
C ASN A 143 -2.85 4.46 -2.72
N LEU A 144 -1.68 4.25 -2.10
CA LEU A 144 -1.53 3.48 -0.87
C LEU A 144 -2.39 4.06 0.27
N VAL A 145 -2.29 5.38 0.48
CA VAL A 145 -3.06 6.11 1.49
C VAL A 145 -4.56 6.02 1.19
N ALA A 146 -4.98 6.30 -0.05
CA ALA A 146 -6.39 6.26 -0.43
C ALA A 146 -7.00 4.86 -0.20
N VAL A 147 -6.30 3.81 -0.60
CA VAL A 147 -6.71 2.41 -0.39
C VAL A 147 -6.80 2.08 1.10
N HIS A 148 -5.80 2.47 1.89
CA HIS A 148 -5.78 2.20 3.33
C HIS A 148 -6.91 2.92 4.07
N VAL A 149 -7.10 4.21 3.82
CA VAL A 149 -8.19 5.02 4.41
C VAL A 149 -9.55 4.44 4.02
N THR A 150 -9.72 4.04 2.76
CA THR A 150 -10.98 3.45 2.29
C THR A 150 -11.26 2.12 2.99
N LYS A 151 -10.26 1.23 3.09
CA LYS A 151 -10.39 -0.02 3.86
C LYS A 151 -10.72 0.26 5.33
N ASP A 152 -10.01 1.18 5.97
CA ASP A 152 -10.21 1.49 7.38
C ASP A 152 -11.63 1.99 7.66
N LYS A 153 -12.10 2.94 6.85
CA LYS A 153 -13.39 3.60 7.03
C LYS A 153 -14.58 2.73 6.65
N TYR A 154 -14.53 2.05 5.52
CA TYR A 154 -15.71 1.40 4.94
C TYR A 154 -15.72 -0.12 5.12
N LEU A 155 -14.57 -0.75 5.32
CA LEU A 155 -14.49 -2.19 5.55
C LEU A 155 -14.16 -2.55 7.01
N PHE A 156 -13.25 -1.84 7.67
CA PHE A 156 -12.78 -2.24 9.01
C PHE A 156 -13.57 -1.64 10.15
N ALA A 157 -13.88 -0.34 10.08
CA ALA A 157 -14.58 0.38 11.15
C ALA A 157 -15.90 -0.29 11.59
N PRO A 158 -16.75 -0.83 10.69
CA PRO A 158 -18.01 -1.46 11.10
C PRO A 158 -17.84 -2.67 12.02
N PHE A 159 -16.68 -3.35 11.99
CA PHE A 159 -16.43 -4.58 12.73
C PHE A 159 -15.55 -4.40 13.96
N ARG A 160 -15.13 -3.17 14.27
CA ARG A 160 -14.31 -2.87 15.45
C ARG A 160 -15.21 -2.60 16.66
N SER A 161 -15.08 -3.41 17.71
CA SER A 161 -15.79 -3.18 18.99
C SER A 161 -15.13 -2.12 19.89
N CYS A 162 -13.91 -1.68 19.54
CA CYS A 162 -13.06 -0.95 20.46
C CYS A 162 -13.61 0.47 20.73
N LYS A 163 -14.28 0.67 21.89
CA LYS A 163 -14.70 1.98 22.47
C LYS A 163 -13.56 3.03 22.59
N GLY A 164 -12.31 2.68 22.27
CA GLY A 164 -11.14 3.56 22.32
C GLY A 164 -10.29 3.60 21.04
N CYS A 165 -10.71 2.95 19.95
CA CYS A 165 -10.02 3.13 18.66
C CYS A 165 -10.64 4.33 17.93
N LYS A 166 -9.99 5.49 18.03
CA LYS A 166 -10.33 6.64 17.18
C LYS A 166 -10.08 6.24 15.72
N SER A 167 -11.13 6.31 14.90
CA SER A 167 -10.98 6.34 13.44
C SER A 167 -10.10 7.52 13.07
N LEU A 168 -9.17 7.31 12.13
CA LEU A 168 -8.38 8.39 11.53
C LEU A 168 -9.29 9.36 10.78
#